data_AF-A0A961JEX0-F1
#
_entry.id   AF-A0A961JEX0-F1
#
_cell.length_a   1.000
_cell.length_b   1.000
_cell.length_c   1.000
_cell.angle_alpha   90.00
_cell.angle_beta   90.00
_cell.angle_gamma   90.00
#
_symmetry.space_group_name_H-M   'P 1'
#
loop_
_entity.id
_entity.type
_entity.pdbx_description
1 polymer ?
#
loop_
_entity_poly.entity_id
_entity_poly.type
_entity_poly.pdbx_seq_one_letter_code
_entity_poly.pdbx_strand_id
1 'polypeptide(L)'
;HWTQNGCVIDQFEQHIRAVAGWPLGDGARHSDVVMENLIGDDLDRVPALAADPGAALHLYGKAEVKPGRKMGHVNRITGPAQR
;
A
#
# COMPACT_ATOMS: atom_id res chain seq x y z
N HIS A 1 1.79 2.10 0.19
CA HIS A 1 2.25 1.96 1.57
C HIS A 1 2.34 0.48 1.84
N TRP A 2 3.50 -0.13 1.61
CA TRP A 2 3.63 -1.59 1.56
C TRP A 2 3.26 -2.28 2.89
N THR A 3 3.48 -1.60 4.01
CA THR A 3 3.15 -2.09 5.37
C THR A 3 1.66 -2.41 5.55
N GLN A 4 0.77 -1.78 4.77
CA GLN A 4 -0.68 -2.06 4.83
C GLN A 4 -1.05 -3.50 4.42
N ASN A 5 -0.16 -4.20 3.72
CA ASN A 5 -0.34 -5.59 3.32
C ASN A 5 0.82 -6.50 3.74
N GLY A 6 1.89 -5.94 4.32
CA GLY A 6 3.08 -6.68 4.73
C GLY A 6 3.25 -6.83 6.24
N CYS A 7 2.58 -5.99 7.04
CA CYS A 7 2.70 -5.96 8.49
C CYS A 7 1.31 -6.06 9.14
N VAL A 8 1.25 -6.59 10.37
CA VAL A 8 0.03 -6.53 11.19
C VAL A 8 -0.27 -5.09 11.57
N ILE A 9 0.77 -4.33 11.96
CA ILE A 9 0.68 -2.92 12.30
C ILE A 9 1.28 -2.10 11.17
N ASP A 10 0.45 -1.38 10.43
CA ASP A 10 0.92 -0.53 9.35
C ASP A 10 1.47 0.81 9.88
N GLN A 11 2.19 1.52 9.01
CA GLN A 11 2.78 2.81 9.37
C GLN A 11 1.76 3.88 9.83
N PHE A 12 0.49 3.78 9.42
CA PHE A 12 -0.57 4.73 9.78
C PHE A 12 -1.11 4.43 11.18
N GLU A 13 -1.42 3.17 11.49
CA GLU A 13 -1.79 2.78 12.85
C GLU A 13 -0.63 3.05 13.81
N GLN A 14 0.60 2.70 13.42
CA GLN A 14 1.79 2.96 14.23
C GLN A 14 1.96 4.46 14.53
N HIS A 15 1.68 5.32 13.54
CA HIS A 15 1.66 6.76 13.73
C HIS A 15 0.58 7.20 14.73
N ILE A 16 -0.65 6.70 14.60
CA ILE A 16 -1.74 7.03 15.54
C ILE A 16 -1.42 6.56 16.96
N ARG A 17 -0.84 5.36 17.14
CA ARG A 17 -0.38 4.88 18.44
C ARG A 17 0.59 5.86 19.09
N ALA A 18 1.57 6.34 18.32
CA ALA A 18 2.54 7.33 18.80
C ALA A 18 1.88 8.67 19.17
N VAL A 19 0.96 9.18 18.34
CA VAL A 19 0.24 10.44 18.60
C VAL A 19 -0.68 10.35 19.82
N ALA A 20 -1.36 9.22 20.00
CA ALA A 20 -2.31 9.00 21.08
C ALA A 20 -1.66 8.59 22.42
N GLY A 21 -0.33 8.39 22.44
CA GLY A 21 0.40 7.92 23.63
C GLY A 21 0.13 6.44 23.96
N TRP A 22 -0.27 5.63 22.98
CA TRP A 22 -0.46 4.18 23.16
C TRP A 22 0.86 3.42 23.02
N PRO A 23 0.95 2.20 23.59
CA PRO A 23 2.06 1.31 23.31
C PRO A 23 2.25 1.09 21.80
N LEU A 24 3.49 1.22 21.35
CA LEU A 24 3.87 0.95 19.97
C LEU A 24 3.58 -0.51 19.62
N GLY A 25 3.12 -0.75 18.39
CA GLY A 25 2.89 -2.10 17.88
C GLY A 25 4.16 -2.78 17.41
N ASP A 26 4.08 -4.10 17.17
CA ASP A 26 5.13 -4.85 16.49
C ASP A 26 5.06 -4.56 14.99
N GLY A 27 6.08 -3.87 14.48
CA GLY A 27 6.22 -3.50 13.06
C GLY A 27 6.81 -4.60 12.19
N ALA A 28 7.02 -5.82 12.73
CA ALA A 28 7.52 -6.94 11.97
C ALA A 28 6.61 -7.25 10.77
N ARG A 29 7.24 -7.47 9.61
CA ARG A 29 6.52 -7.90 8.42
C ARG A 29 6.28 -9.41 8.47
N HIS A 30 5.06 -9.84 8.15
CA HIS A 30 4.72 -11.25 7.97
C HIS A 30 4.92 -11.71 6.52
N SER A 31 4.96 -10.77 5.57
CA SER A 31 5.09 -11.05 4.14
C SER A 31 6.02 -10.06 3.45
N ASP A 32 6.73 -10.54 2.43
CA ASP A 32 7.45 -9.68 1.51
C ASP A 32 6.46 -9.09 0.49
N VAL A 33 6.60 -7.79 0.22
CA VAL A 33 5.66 -7.01 -0.59
C VAL A 33 6.41 -6.15 -1.60
N VAL A 34 5.99 -6.20 -2.86
CA VAL A 34 6.36 -5.22 -3.87
C VAL A 34 5.25 -4.19 -3.97
N MET A 35 5.60 -2.92 -3.77
CA MET A 35 4.69 -1.79 -3.93
C MET A 35 5.09 -0.97 -5.16
N GLU A 36 4.11 -0.72 -6.01
CA GLU A 36 4.25 0.16 -7.18
C GLU A 36 3.34 1.38 -7.01
N ASN A 37 3.89 2.58 -7.22
CA ASN A 37 3.06 3.79 -7.28
C ASN A 37 2.34 3.85 -8.62
N LEU A 38 1.08 4.32 -8.62
CA LEU A 38 0.37 4.65 -9.84
C LEU A 38 0.44 6.16 -10.05
N ILE A 39 1.16 6.60 -11.07
CA ILE A 39 1.44 8.00 -11.40
C ILE A 39 0.73 8.39 -12.69
N GLY A 40 -0.10 9.44 -12.65
CA GLY A 40 -0.80 9.96 -13.82
C GLY A 40 -1.49 8.86 -14.62
N ASP A 41 -1.01 8.63 -15.84
CA ASP A 41 -1.57 7.72 -16.84
C ASP A 41 -1.45 6.23 -16.45
N ASP A 42 -0.70 5.88 -15.40
CA ASP A 42 -0.76 4.52 -14.82
C ASP A 42 -2.19 4.12 -14.40
N LEU A 43 -3.09 5.09 -14.23
CA LEU A 43 -4.51 4.84 -13.96
C LEU A 43 -5.22 4.07 -15.06
N ASP A 44 -4.71 4.10 -16.29
CA ASP A 44 -5.25 3.29 -17.39
C ASP A 44 -5.07 1.78 -17.12
N ARG A 45 -4.13 1.40 -16.24
CA ARG A 45 -3.89 0.01 -15.84
C ARG A 45 -4.84 -0.49 -14.75
N VAL A 46 -5.60 0.40 -14.11
CA VAL A 46 -6.47 0.04 -12.97
C VAL A 46 -7.46 -1.08 -13.28
N PRO A 47 -8.17 -1.10 -14.43
CA PRO A 47 -9.09 -2.20 -14.73
C PRO A 47 -8.40 -3.57 -14.73
N ALA A 48 -7.19 -3.66 -15.28
CA ALA A 48 -6.41 -4.91 -15.29
C ALA A 48 -5.88 -5.27 -13.90
N LEU A 49 -5.38 -4.28 -13.15
CA LEU A 49 -4.92 -4.47 -11.76
C LEU A 49 -6.05 -4.90 -10.83
N ALA A 50 -7.26 -4.36 -11.02
CA ALA A 50 -8.44 -4.71 -10.22
C ALA A 50 -8.94 -6.13 -10.51
N ALA A 51 -8.67 -6.68 -11.70
CA ALA A 51 -8.99 -8.05 -12.05
C ALA A 51 -7.94 -9.07 -11.57
N ASP A 52 -6.78 -8.60 -11.08
CA ASP A 52 -5.68 -9.45 -10.64
C ASP A 52 -5.86 -9.86 -9.17
N PRO A 53 -6.03 -11.16 -8.87
CA PRO A 53 -6.26 -11.63 -7.50
C PRO A 53 -5.04 -11.43 -6.58
N GLY A 54 -3.85 -11.18 -7.12
CA GLY A 54 -2.63 -10.90 -6.37
C GLY A 54 -2.36 -9.41 -6.13
N ALA A 55 -3.27 -8.51 -6.54
CA ALA A 55 -3.11 -7.07 -6.43
C ALA A 55 -4.01 -6.46 -5.35
N ALA A 56 -3.39 -5.83 -4.35
CA ALA A 56 -4.09 -4.96 -3.41
C ALA A 56 -3.99 -3.51 -3.88
N LEU A 57 -5.08 -3.01 -4.47
CA LEU A 57 -5.16 -1.67 -5.05
C LEU A 57 -5.59 -0.63 -4.01
N HIS A 58 -4.89 0.50 -3.97
CA HIS A 58 -5.19 1.64 -3.10
C HIS A 58 -5.25 2.93 -3.92
N LEU A 59 -6.46 3.41 -4.21
CA LEU A 59 -6.70 4.64 -4.98
C LEU A 59 -7.05 5.80 -4.05
N TYR A 60 -6.47 6.97 -4.28
CA TYR A 60 -6.63 8.13 -3.38
C TYR A 60 -7.89 8.97 -3.66
N GLY A 61 -8.80 8.51 -4.52
CA GLY A 61 -10.05 9.21 -4.82
C GLY A 61 -9.89 10.58 -5.47
N LYS A 62 -8.74 10.86 -6.10
CA LYS A 62 -8.49 12.14 -6.77
C LYS A 62 -9.33 12.22 -8.04
N ALA A 63 -10.18 13.24 -8.13
CA ALA A 63 -11.10 13.41 -9.25
C ALA A 63 -10.41 13.60 -10.62
N GLU A 64 -9.26 14.27 -10.65
CA GLU A 64 -8.51 14.56 -11.88
C GLU A 64 -7.15 13.83 -11.90
N VAL A 65 -6.94 13.05 -12.96
CA VAL A 65 -5.64 12.48 -13.35
C VAL A 65 -4.77 13.58 -13.94
N LYS A 66 -3.52 13.69 -13.47
CA LYS A 66 -2.54 14.66 -13.97
C LYS A 66 -1.18 13.99 -14.16
N PRO A 67 -0.43 14.31 -15.23
CA PRO A 67 0.92 13.80 -15.43
C PRO A 67 1.80 14.05 -14.19
N GLY A 68 2.58 13.04 -13.79
CA GLY A 68 3.47 13.11 -12.62
C GLY A 68 2.76 13.10 -11.25
N ARG A 69 1.42 13.15 -11.19
CA ARG A 69 0.68 13.12 -9.93
C ARG A 69 0.54 11.69 -9.44
N LYS A 70 0.94 11.41 -8.20
CA LYS A 70 0.66 10.12 -7.56
C LYS A 70 -0.83 9.97 -7.29
N MET A 71 -1.46 9.01 -7.95
CA MET A 71 -2.91 8.80 -7.91
C MET A 71 -3.32 7.64 -7.00
N GLY A 72 -2.40 6.70 -6.78
CA GLY A 72 -2.59 5.57 -5.89
C GLY A 72 -1.33 4.74 -5.79
N HIS A 73 -1.49 3.49 -5.35
CA HIS A 73 -0.47 2.46 -5.43
C HIS A 73 -1.12 1.07 -5.45
N VAL A 74 -0.35 0.07 -5.87
CA VAL A 74 -0.70 -1.34 -5.76
C VAL A 74 0.36 -2.06 -4.94
N ASN A 75 -0.08 -2.92 -4.03
CA ASN A 75 0.78 -3.83 -3.28
C ASN A 75 0.59 -5.26 -3.82
N ARG A 76 1.68 -6.03 -3.93
CA ARG A 76 1.68 -7.44 -4.30
C ARG A 76 2.51 -8.23 -3.30
N ILE A 77 1.92 -9.25 -2.70
CA ILE A 77 2.65 -10.17 -1.81
C ILE A 77 3.48 -11.12 -2.67
N THR A 78 4.78 -11.19 -2.41
CA THR A 78 5.72 -12.06 -3.15
C THR A 78 6.09 -13.34 -2.39
N GLY A 79 5.73 -13.43 -1.11
CA GLY A 79 5.99 -14.59 -0.28
C GLY A 79 5.95 -14.28 1.22
N PRO A 80 6.18 -15.30 2.08
CA PRO A 80 6.39 -15.07 3.51
C PRO A 80 7.64 -14.23 3.73
N ALA A 81 7.65 -13.43 4.80
CA ALA A 81 8.81 -12.62 5.16
C ALA A 81 10.05 -13.48 5.35
N GLN A 82 11.10 -13.20 4.58
CA GLN A 82 12.41 -13.82 4.78
C GLN A 82 13.11 -13.21 5.99
N ARG A 83 13.79 -14.05 6.78
CA ARG A 83 14.57 -13.62 7.95
C ARG A 83 15.78 -12.79 7.55
#